data_AF-Q0GAJ3-F1
#
_entry.id   AF-Q0GAJ3-F1
#
_cell.length_a   1.000
_cell.length_b   1.000
_cell.length_c   1.000
_cell.angle_alpha   90.00
_cell.angle_beta   90.00
_cell.angle_gamma   90.00
#
_symmetry.space_group_name_H-M   'P 1'
#
loop_
_entity.id
_entity.type
_entity.pdbx_description
1 polymer ?
#
loop_
_entity_poly.entity_id
_entity_poly.type
_entity_poly.pdbx_seq_one_letter_code
_entity_poly.pdbx_strand_id
1 'polypeptide(L)'
;MRTTALLILLVVLVSTGEALQCNTMDGGTEECPSDVHNVCVHYKCEVEFMGCRTQIYCDVVKEALAALESEGTFTCCSEDLCN
;
A
#
# COMPACT_ATOMS: atom_id res chain seq x y z
N MET A 1 -11.49 -40.78 0.05
CA MET A 1 -11.39 -39.99 1.30
C MET A 1 -9.99 -39.39 1.49
N ARG A 2 -9.41 -38.75 0.47
CA ARG A 2 -8.08 -38.09 0.55
C ARG A 2 -8.11 -36.60 0.17
N THR A 3 -9.23 -36.11 -0.35
CA THR A 3 -9.38 -34.76 -0.89
C THR A 3 -9.71 -33.70 0.17
N THR A 4 -10.27 -34.10 1.30
CA THR A 4 -10.73 -33.17 2.34
C THR A 4 -9.59 -32.50 3.10
N ALA A 5 -8.43 -33.17 3.25
CA ALA A 5 -7.28 -32.62 3.96
C ALA A 5 -6.55 -31.50 3.19
N LEU A 6 -6.54 -31.59 1.84
CA LEU A 6 -5.92 -30.59 0.97
C LEU A 6 -6.66 -29.26 0.97
N LEU A 7 -7.99 -29.31 1.03
CA LEU A 7 -8.83 -28.10 1.09
C LEU A 7 -8.60 -27.31 2.38
N ILE A 8 -8.39 -27.99 3.51
CA ILE A 8 -8.19 -27.33 4.81
C ILE A 8 -6.84 -26.60 4.84
N LEU A 9 -5.79 -27.17 4.25
CA LEU A 9 -4.46 -26.52 4.15
C LEU A 9 -4.48 -25.24 3.30
N LEU A 10 -5.24 -25.23 2.20
CA LEU A 10 -5.39 -24.03 1.35
C LEU A 10 -6.11 -22.88 2.06
N VAL A 11 -7.09 -23.17 2.91
CA VAL A 11 -7.82 -22.13 3.67
C VAL A 11 -6.94 -21.47 4.72
N VAL A 12 -6.01 -22.21 5.33
CA VAL A 12 -5.09 -21.67 6.35
C VAL A 12 -4.03 -20.74 5.72
N LEU A 13 -3.53 -21.07 4.52
CA LEU A 13 -2.54 -20.23 3.81
C LEU A 13 -3.12 -18.89 3.32
N VAL A 14 -4.41 -18.84 2.99
CA VAL A 14 -5.08 -17.59 2.56
C VAL A 14 -5.49 -16.70 3.74
N SER A 15 -5.53 -17.23 4.97
CA SER A 15 -5.97 -16.47 6.16
C SER A 15 -4.85 -15.77 6.92
N THR A 16 -3.58 -16.04 6.62
CA THR A 16 -2.48 -15.16 7.06
C THR A 16 -2.36 -14.04 6.04
N GLY A 17 -3.26 -13.05 6.11
CA GLY A 17 -3.13 -11.84 5.30
C GLY A 17 -1.79 -11.19 5.62
N GLU A 18 -0.81 -11.36 4.74
CA GLU A 18 0.48 -10.70 4.85
C GLU A 18 0.23 -9.18 4.87
N ALA A 19 0.86 -8.50 5.82
CA ALA A 19 0.74 -7.06 5.92
C ALA A 19 1.52 -6.42 4.76
N LEU A 20 0.86 -5.47 4.07
CA LEU A 20 1.43 -4.78 2.92
C LEU A 20 2.78 -4.15 3.28
N GLN A 21 3.81 -4.37 2.48
CA GLN A 21 5.11 -3.70 2.63
C GLN A 21 5.23 -2.52 1.66
N CYS A 22 5.76 -1.39 2.14
CA CYS A 22 6.01 -0.21 1.30
C CYS A 22 7.44 0.28 1.42
N ASN A 23 7.93 0.96 0.37
CA ASN A 23 9.21 1.66 0.41
C ASN A 23 9.10 2.92 1.28
N THR A 24 10.18 3.22 2.00
CA THR A 24 10.36 4.43 2.82
C THR A 24 11.40 5.37 2.21
N MET A 25 11.39 6.62 2.65
CA MET A 25 12.32 7.66 2.18
C MET A 25 13.80 7.32 2.40
N ASP A 26 14.12 6.54 3.44
CA ASP A 26 15.50 6.17 3.78
C ASP A 26 16.03 4.97 2.97
N GLY A 27 15.28 4.52 1.97
CA GLY A 27 15.60 3.34 1.15
C GLY A 27 15.35 2.00 1.86
N GLY A 28 14.70 2.05 3.03
CA GLY A 28 14.21 0.87 3.73
C GLY A 28 12.76 0.54 3.38
N THR A 29 12.20 -0.44 4.07
CA THR A 29 10.79 -0.84 3.93
C THR A 29 10.09 -0.73 5.28
N GLU A 30 8.78 -0.50 5.24
CA GLU A 30 7.92 -0.55 6.42
C GLU A 30 6.72 -1.49 6.16
N GLU A 31 6.23 -2.11 7.24
CA GLU A 31 5.04 -2.94 7.22
C GLU A 31 3.82 -2.07 7.56
N CYS A 32 2.82 -2.06 6.69
CA CYS A 32 1.61 -1.29 6.90
C CYS A 32 0.64 -2.00 7.86
N PRO A 33 0.12 -1.29 8.87
CA PRO A 33 -0.94 -1.83 9.72
C PRO A 33 -2.19 -2.13 8.89
N SER A 34 -2.55 -3.42 8.77
CA SER A 34 -3.63 -3.91 7.90
C SER A 34 -5.02 -3.41 8.30
N ASP A 35 -5.17 -2.86 9.49
CA ASP A 35 -6.40 -2.29 10.06
C ASP A 35 -6.63 -0.82 9.68
N VAL A 36 -5.60 -0.09 9.25
CA VAL A 36 -5.69 1.37 8.99
C VAL A 36 -5.04 1.77 7.67
N HIS A 37 -3.89 1.21 7.34
CA HIS A 37 -3.09 1.61 6.18
C HIS A 37 -2.98 0.45 5.20
N ASN A 38 -3.55 0.65 4.01
CA ASN A 38 -3.73 -0.39 3.01
C ASN A 38 -3.20 0.01 1.62
N VAL A 39 -2.46 1.10 1.56
CA VAL A 39 -1.82 1.60 0.34
C VAL A 39 -0.42 2.12 0.62
N CYS A 40 0.46 1.89 -0.34
CA CYS A 40 1.75 2.54 -0.44
C CYS A 40 1.63 3.85 -1.21
N VAL A 41 2.32 4.89 -0.76
CA VAL A 41 2.32 6.22 -1.40
C VAL A 41 3.73 6.64 -1.73
N HIS A 42 3.93 7.20 -2.93
CA HIS A 42 5.06 8.06 -3.26
C HIS A 42 4.53 9.39 -3.74
N TYR A 43 4.91 10.46 -3.06
CA TYR A 43 4.53 11.81 -3.37
C TYR A 43 5.78 12.68 -3.44
N LYS A 44 5.93 13.44 -4.52
CA LYS A 44 7.04 14.38 -4.73
C LYS A 44 6.53 15.67 -5.40
N CYS A 45 6.39 16.71 -4.59
CA CYS A 45 6.20 18.09 -5.05
C CYS A 45 7.24 18.99 -4.37
N GLU A 46 6.82 19.90 -3.49
CA GLU A 46 7.73 20.73 -2.66
C GLU A 46 8.46 19.91 -1.61
N VAL A 47 7.81 18.84 -1.14
CA VAL A 47 8.35 17.83 -0.24
C VAL A 47 8.18 16.45 -0.86
N GLU A 48 9.04 15.52 -0.44
CA GLU A 48 8.97 14.13 -0.85
C GLU A 48 8.58 13.25 0.34
N PHE A 49 7.65 12.32 0.11
CA PHE A 49 7.17 11.36 1.08
C PHE A 49 6.99 9.99 0.41
N MET A 50 7.45 8.94 1.09
CA MET A 50 7.22 7.54 0.72
C MET A 50 6.80 6.76 1.96
N GLY A 51 5.73 5.98 1.87
CA GLY A 51 5.32 5.08 2.95
C GLY A 51 3.84 4.68 2.96
N CYS A 52 3.42 4.06 4.06
CA CYS A 52 2.07 3.57 4.30
C CYS A 52 1.07 4.71 4.51
N ARG A 53 -0.06 4.67 3.80
CA ARG A 53 -1.20 5.58 3.99
C ARG A 53 -2.53 4.84 3.86
N THR A 54 -3.61 5.58 4.10
CA THR A 54 -4.99 5.11 3.86
C THR A 54 -5.40 5.40 2.42
N GLN A 55 -6.34 4.64 1.88
CA GLN A 55 -6.94 4.96 0.58
C GLN A 55 -7.54 6.38 0.55
N ILE A 56 -8.15 6.83 1.66
CA ILE A 56 -8.73 8.17 1.78
C ILE A 56 -7.66 9.26 1.58
N TYR A 57 -6.46 9.07 2.13
CA TYR A 57 -5.36 10.00 1.90
C TYR A 57 -5.04 10.11 0.41
N CYS A 58 -5.00 8.97 -0.29
CA CYS A 58 -4.73 8.94 -1.73
C CYS A 58 -5.77 9.72 -2.53
N ASP A 59 -7.05 9.52 -2.23
CA ASP A 59 -8.15 10.18 -2.95
C ASP A 59 -8.09 11.71 -2.76
N VAL A 60 -7.91 12.17 -1.51
CA VAL A 60 -7.83 13.60 -1.17
C VAL A 60 -6.62 14.27 -1.83
N VAL A 61 -5.44 13.66 -1.76
CA VAL A 61 -4.22 14.25 -2.34
C VAL A 61 -4.30 14.26 -3.87
N LYS A 62 -4.86 13.21 -4.49
CA LYS A 62 -5.05 13.17 -5.95
C LYS A 62 -5.94 14.32 -6.44
N GLU A 63 -7.04 14.57 -5.74
CA GLU A 63 -7.94 15.70 -6.06
C GLU A 63 -7.25 17.06 -5.88
N ALA A 64 -6.51 17.23 -4.78
CA ALA A 64 -5.77 18.47 -4.52
C ALA A 64 -4.69 18.74 -5.59
N LEU A 65 -3.96 17.71 -6.02
CA LEU A 65 -2.93 17.85 -7.06
C LEU A 65 -3.52 18.15 -8.43
N ALA A 66 -4.65 17.53 -8.77
CA ALA A 66 -5.38 17.85 -10.00
C ALA A 66 -5.84 19.31 -10.03
N ALA A 67 -6.25 19.87 -8.88
CA ALA A 67 -6.66 21.27 -8.77
C ALA A 67 -5.49 22.26 -8.83
N LEU A 68 -4.30 21.85 -8.41
CA LEU A 68 -3.09 22.68 -8.40
C LEU A 68 -2.30 22.63 -9.72
N GLU A 69 -2.74 21.83 -10.70
CA GLU A 69 -1.98 21.54 -11.94
C GLU A 69 -0.50 21.19 -11.67
N SER A 70 -0.24 20.52 -10.53
CA SER A 70 1.12 20.24 -10.09
C SER A 70 1.73 19.10 -10.91
N GLU A 71 2.91 19.34 -11.50
CA GLU A 71 3.67 18.33 -12.27
C GLU A 71 4.45 17.33 -11.37
N GLY A 72 4.10 17.25 -10.08
CA GLY A 72 4.75 16.35 -9.14
C GLY A 72 4.50 14.86 -9.42
N THR A 73 5.32 13.99 -8.83
CA THR A 73 5.06 12.55 -8.82
C THR A 73 4.05 12.23 -7.73
N PHE A 74 2.99 11.50 -8.08
CA PHE A 74 2.03 10.99 -7.10
C PHE A 74 1.56 9.60 -7.50
N THR A 75 1.93 8.61 -6.69
CA THR A 75 1.59 7.20 -6.86
C THR A 75 0.92 6.69 -5.60
N CYS A 76 -0.16 5.94 -5.79
CA CYS A 76 -0.83 5.15 -4.76
C CYS A 76 -1.11 3.75 -5.29
N CYS A 77 -0.73 2.72 -4.55
CA CYS A 77 -0.84 1.32 -4.97
C CYS A 77 -0.95 0.37 -3.78
N SER A 78 -1.41 -0.86 -4.00
CA SER A 78 -1.72 -1.84 -2.94
C SER A 78 -0.95 -3.16 -3.11
N GLU A 79 0.16 -3.12 -3.85
CA GLU A 79 1.09 -4.25 -4.01
C GLU A 79 2.36 -3.99 -3.21
N ASP A 80 3.08 -5.03 -2.80
CA ASP A 80 4.30 -4.85 -2.01
C ASP A 80 5.35 -4.03 -2.77
N LEU A 81 5.93 -3.05 -2.06
CA LEU A 81 7.04 -2.21 -2.51
C LEU A 81 6.76 -1.47 -3.83
N CYS A 82 5.49 -1.18 -4.11
CA CYS A 82 5.04 -0.62 -5.38
C CYS A 82 5.23 0.91 -5.50
N ASN A 83 5.48 1.60 -4.38
CA ASN A 83 5.64 3.05 -4.30
C ASN A 83 7.09 3.51 -4.46
#